data_AF-A0A352CCV4-F1
#
_entry.id   AF-A0A352CCV4-F1
#
_cell.length_a   1.000
_cell.length_b   1.000
_cell.length_c   1.000
_cell.angle_alpha   90.00
_cell.angle_beta   90.00
_cell.angle_gamma   90.00
#
_symmetry.space_group_name_H-M   'P 1'
#
loop_
_entity.id
_entity.type
_entity.pdbx_description
1 polymer ?
#
loop_
_entity_poly.entity_id
_entity_poly.type
_entity_poly.pdbx_seq_one_letter_code
_entity_poly.pdbx_strand_id
1 'polypeptide(L)'
;MAFDAPTTIAPINITVYRWAGQWGPFKVKIPCGECALTVDVIKDTLENELKGVPVTLDIREWLSEWWKPLKLFPLRGYHAPIVLVEGAIVCEGEALNRGLLTQAVIDAYAKRAPLKGTHLFGKTNCKHCVRGKGYFAQAGIQFAYHDVVREPAALYEMLARVKPLVGPKTPITVPQIWIDGHYVGGADQLGKALGVSIEPNPERGQNSMTDKPMAVVK
;
A
#
# COMPACT_ATOMS: atom_id res chain seq x y z
N MET A 1 -20.72 26.18 9.22
CA MET A 1 -20.45 24.91 8.51
C MET A 1 -19.44 25.23 7.43
N ALA A 2 -18.15 25.02 7.70
CA ALA A 2 -17.11 25.22 6.71
C ALA A 2 -17.05 23.96 5.84
N PHE A 3 -17.32 24.12 4.54
CA PHE A 3 -16.99 23.09 3.56
C PHE A 3 -15.47 23.10 3.43
N ASP A 4 -14.81 22.11 3.99
CA ASP A 4 -13.38 21.90 3.77
C ASP A 4 -13.14 21.80 2.26
N ALA A 5 -12.36 22.73 1.72
CA ALA A 5 -11.90 22.65 0.35
C ALA A 5 -11.21 21.29 0.14
N PRO A 6 -11.44 20.59 -0.99
CA PRO A 6 -10.75 19.35 -1.25
C PRO A 6 -9.25 19.64 -1.27
N THR A 7 -8.53 19.11 -0.27
CA THR A 7 -7.07 19.11 -0.26
C THR A 7 -6.64 18.33 -1.49
N THR A 8 -6.30 19.02 -2.58
CA THR A 8 -5.87 18.38 -3.82
C THR A 8 -4.47 17.84 -3.60
N ILE A 9 -4.38 16.55 -3.33
CA ILE A 9 -3.11 15.86 -3.12
C ILE A 9 -2.40 15.80 -4.46
N ALA A 10 -1.13 16.24 -4.49
CA ALA A 10 -0.32 16.21 -5.70
C ALA A 10 -0.23 14.77 -6.25
N PRO A 11 -0.45 14.57 -7.56
CA PRO A 11 -0.40 13.25 -8.17
C PRO A 11 0.94 12.54 -7.93
N ILE A 12 0.90 11.22 -7.81
CA ILE A 12 2.10 10.39 -7.78
C ILE A 12 2.65 10.27 -9.19
N ASN A 13 3.93 10.58 -9.38
CA ASN A 13 4.56 10.50 -10.70
C ASN A 13 5.12 9.09 -10.95
N ILE A 14 4.67 8.48 -12.05
CA ILE A 14 5.24 7.25 -12.61
C ILE A 14 5.94 7.62 -13.92
N THR A 15 7.20 7.24 -14.06
CA THR A 15 7.94 7.41 -15.32
C THR A 15 8.40 6.07 -15.85
N VAL A 16 8.16 5.79 -17.12
CA VAL A 16 8.58 4.55 -17.78
C VAL A 16 9.53 4.88 -18.91
N TYR A 17 10.76 4.36 -18.88
CA TYR A 17 11.66 4.41 -20.03
C TYR A 17 11.57 3.08 -20.78
N ARG A 18 10.96 3.10 -21.96
CA ARG A 18 10.87 1.93 -22.85
C ARG A 18 12.07 1.85 -23.80
N TRP A 19 12.42 0.64 -24.23
CA TRP A 19 13.39 0.40 -25.29
C TRP A 19 12.84 0.90 -26.63
N ALA A 20 13.06 2.19 -26.89
CA ALA A 20 12.61 2.91 -28.07
C ALA A 20 13.46 4.17 -28.25
N GLY A 21 13.25 4.85 -29.36
CA GLY A 21 13.84 6.15 -29.63
C GLY A 21 15.08 6.11 -30.52
N GLN A 22 15.77 7.24 -30.55
CA GLN A 22 16.93 7.46 -31.41
C GLN A 22 17.91 8.45 -30.76
N TRP A 23 19.19 8.22 -30.99
CA TRP A 23 20.26 9.11 -30.58
C TRP A 23 21.32 9.17 -31.68
N GLY A 24 21.34 10.29 -32.40
CA GLY A 24 22.18 10.47 -33.58
C GLY A 24 21.91 9.38 -34.63
N PRO A 25 22.94 8.64 -35.09
CA PRO A 25 22.77 7.57 -36.07
C PRO A 25 22.19 6.27 -35.47
N PHE A 26 22.10 6.15 -34.14
CA PHE A 26 21.58 4.96 -33.47
C PHE A 26 20.06 5.07 -33.32
N LYS A 27 19.34 4.05 -33.77
CA LYS A 27 17.87 3.99 -33.67
C LYS A 27 17.43 2.58 -33.28
N VAL A 28 16.50 2.49 -32.35
CA VAL A 28 15.86 1.21 -32.00
C VAL A 28 14.96 0.76 -33.16
N LYS A 29 15.20 -0.45 -33.68
CA LYS A 29 14.40 -1.06 -34.75
C LYS A 29 13.57 -2.27 -34.28
N ILE A 30 14.03 -2.94 -33.23
CA ILE A 30 13.41 -4.17 -32.71
C ILE A 30 12.52 -3.78 -31.53
N PRO A 31 11.23 -4.14 -31.55
CA PRO A 31 10.33 -3.88 -30.43
C PRO A 31 10.72 -4.73 -29.22
N CYS A 32 10.52 -4.20 -28.02
CA CYS A 32 10.71 -4.93 -26.76
C CYS A 32 9.35 -5.37 -26.21
N GLY A 33 9.18 -6.69 -26.01
CA GLY A 33 7.94 -7.27 -25.50
C GLY A 33 7.69 -6.92 -24.02
N GLU A 34 8.75 -6.93 -23.22
CA GLU A 34 8.72 -6.58 -21.79
C GLU A 34 8.29 -5.13 -21.57
N CYS A 35 8.70 -4.22 -22.47
CA CYS A 35 8.26 -2.82 -22.44
C CYS A 35 6.76 -2.70 -22.72
N ALA A 36 6.23 -3.42 -23.71
CA ALA A 36 4.80 -3.39 -24.01
C ALA A 36 3.99 -3.94 -22.84
N LEU A 37 4.36 -5.13 -22.34
CA LEU A 37 3.71 -5.77 -21.21
C LEU A 37 3.75 -4.88 -19.95
N THR A 38 4.88 -4.23 -19.68
CA THR A 38 5.01 -3.30 -18.54
C THR A 38 4.05 -2.12 -18.64
N VAL A 39 3.90 -1.51 -19.82
CA VAL A 39 2.96 -0.41 -20.01
C VAL A 39 1.51 -0.86 -19.79
N ASP A 40 1.15 -2.04 -20.29
CA ASP A 40 -0.20 -2.59 -20.13
C ASP A 40 -0.49 -2.94 -18.67
N VAL A 41 0.47 -3.56 -17.97
CA VAL A 41 0.37 -3.82 -16.51
C VAL A 41 0.18 -2.51 -15.75
N ILE A 42 0.93 -1.45 -16.06
CA ILE A 42 0.76 -0.16 -15.37
C ILE A 42 -0.65 0.36 -15.58
N LYS A 43 -1.13 0.44 -16.83
CA LYS A 43 -2.47 0.97 -17.13
C LYS A 43 -3.58 0.19 -16.42
N ASP A 44 -3.53 -1.14 -16.48
CA ASP A 44 -4.51 -1.99 -15.79
C ASP A 44 -4.43 -1.81 -14.27
N THR A 45 -3.23 -1.62 -13.70
CA THR A 45 -3.06 -1.36 -12.27
C THR A 45 -3.65 -0.01 -11.86
N LEU A 46 -3.57 1.01 -12.72
CA LEU A 46 -4.17 2.32 -12.49
C LEU A 46 -5.71 2.28 -12.50
N GLU A 47 -6.27 1.47 -13.39
CA GLU A 47 -7.73 1.35 -13.54
C GLU A 47 -8.37 0.51 -12.44
N ASN A 48 -7.67 -0.51 -11.94
CA ASN A 48 -8.19 -1.48 -10.98
C ASN A 48 -7.68 -1.21 -9.55
N GLU A 49 -6.42 -1.52 -9.25
CA GLU A 49 -5.89 -1.47 -7.88
C GLU A 49 -5.72 -0.04 -7.36
N LEU A 50 -5.26 0.88 -8.19
CA LEU A 50 -4.96 2.27 -7.80
C LEU A 50 -6.09 3.24 -8.12
N LYS A 51 -7.31 2.72 -8.32
CA LYS A 51 -8.49 3.53 -8.62
C LYS A 51 -8.74 4.56 -7.51
N GLY A 52 -8.72 5.84 -7.88
CA GLY A 52 -8.91 6.96 -6.95
C GLY A 52 -7.62 7.51 -6.33
N VAL A 53 -6.47 6.89 -6.58
CA VAL A 53 -5.17 7.49 -6.29
C VAL A 53 -4.80 8.41 -7.46
N PRO A 54 -4.52 9.71 -7.22
CA PRO A 54 -4.10 10.61 -8.30
C PRO A 54 -2.69 10.20 -8.76
N VAL A 55 -2.56 9.80 -10.02
CA VAL A 55 -1.30 9.35 -10.61
C VAL A 55 -1.10 10.03 -11.96
N THR A 56 0.14 10.39 -12.29
CA THR A 56 0.55 10.82 -13.61
C THR A 56 1.52 9.80 -14.20
N LEU A 57 1.23 9.33 -15.42
CA LEU A 57 2.07 8.37 -16.14
C LEU A 57 2.79 9.08 -17.29
N ASP A 58 4.12 9.08 -17.23
CA ASP A 58 4.99 9.63 -18.27
C ASP A 58 5.78 8.50 -18.94
N ILE A 59 5.53 8.27 -20.23
CA ILE A 59 6.19 7.23 -21.01
C ILE A 59 7.23 7.88 -21.91
N ARG A 60 8.49 7.49 -21.71
CA ARG A 60 9.66 8.05 -22.38
C ARG A 60 10.43 7.00 -23.13
N GLU A 61 11.21 7.47 -24.09
CA GLU A 61 12.05 6.62 -24.93
C GLU A 61 13.45 6.58 -24.37
N TRP A 62 13.89 5.40 -23.94
CA TRP A 62 15.17 5.22 -23.28
C TRP A 62 16.33 5.70 -24.13
N LEU A 63 16.39 5.34 -25.42
CA LEU A 63 17.52 5.73 -26.27
C LEU A 63 17.54 7.25 -26.53
N SER A 64 16.37 7.89 -26.62
CA SER A 64 16.28 9.34 -26.81
C SER A 64 16.69 10.13 -25.56
N GLU A 65 16.59 9.51 -24.38
CA GLU A 65 16.81 10.18 -23.09
C GLU A 65 17.79 9.44 -22.17
N TRP A 66 18.67 8.59 -22.71
CA TRP A 66 19.48 7.60 -21.98
C TRP A 66 20.28 8.19 -20.81
N TRP A 67 20.69 9.46 -20.89
CA TRP A 67 21.42 10.13 -19.82
C TRP A 67 20.56 10.44 -18.59
N LYS A 68 19.23 10.56 -18.72
CA LYS A 68 18.33 10.85 -17.59
C LYS A 68 18.28 9.69 -16.60
N PRO A 69 17.95 8.44 -17.00
CA PRO A 69 17.93 7.31 -16.06
C PRO A 69 19.33 6.96 -15.53
N LEU A 70 20.40 7.20 -16.30
CA LEU A 70 21.77 6.98 -15.82
C LEU A 70 22.24 8.00 -14.77
N LYS A 71 21.62 9.19 -14.70
CA LYS A 71 21.90 10.21 -13.69
C LYS A 71 21.13 10.00 -12.39
N LEU A 72 20.27 9.00 -12.31
CA LEU A 72 19.57 8.66 -11.07
C LEU A 72 20.60 8.21 -10.02
N PHE A 73 20.35 8.63 -8.78
CA PHE A 73 21.17 8.33 -7.62
C PHE A 73 20.26 7.97 -6.43
N PRO A 74 20.58 6.94 -5.63
CA PRO A 74 21.82 6.15 -5.62
C PRO A 74 21.88 5.04 -6.69
N LEU A 75 20.74 4.66 -7.26
CA LEU A 75 20.65 3.62 -8.28
C LEU A 75 20.55 4.25 -9.67
N ARG A 76 21.26 3.65 -10.64
CA ARG A 76 21.27 4.09 -12.04
C ARG A 76 20.43 3.12 -12.86
N GLY A 77 19.56 3.65 -13.71
CA GLY A 77 18.74 2.84 -14.62
C GLY A 77 19.48 2.56 -15.92
N TYR A 78 19.95 1.33 -16.12
CA TYR A 78 20.78 0.91 -17.24
C TYR A 78 19.98 0.24 -18.37
N HIS A 79 18.97 -0.57 -18.05
CA HIS A 79 18.29 -1.44 -19.00
C HIS A 79 16.78 -1.23 -19.04
N ALA A 80 16.24 -0.81 -20.19
CA ALA A 80 14.81 -0.70 -20.36
C ALA A 80 14.11 -2.10 -20.35
N PRO A 81 12.86 -2.22 -19.87
CA PRO A 81 12.03 -1.15 -19.31
C PRO A 81 12.54 -0.68 -17.95
N ILE A 82 12.56 0.63 -17.70
CA ILE A 82 12.85 1.21 -16.37
C ILE A 82 11.58 1.89 -15.88
N VAL A 83 11.07 1.47 -14.72
CA VAL A 83 9.90 2.06 -14.08
C VAL A 83 10.33 2.81 -12.84
N LEU A 84 10.02 4.10 -12.79
CA LEU A 84 10.24 4.98 -11.66
C LEU A 84 8.91 5.33 -11.00
N VAL A 85 8.88 5.33 -9.67
CA VAL A 85 7.81 5.94 -8.87
C VAL A 85 8.44 7.03 -8.02
N GLU A 86 8.00 8.28 -8.19
CA GLU A 86 8.58 9.45 -7.50
C GLU A 86 10.12 9.53 -7.65
N GLY A 87 10.62 9.17 -8.83
CA GLY A 87 12.06 9.18 -9.15
C GLY A 87 12.85 7.99 -8.61
N ALA A 88 12.27 7.11 -7.80
CA ALA A 88 12.91 5.89 -7.33
C ALA A 88 12.67 4.73 -8.30
N ILE A 89 13.71 3.96 -8.62
CA ILE A 89 13.61 2.77 -9.48
C ILE A 89 12.83 1.68 -8.75
N VAL A 90 11.75 1.20 -9.37
CA VAL A 90 10.90 0.10 -8.87
C VAL A 90 11.16 -1.19 -9.64
N CYS A 91 11.41 -1.10 -10.94
CA CYS A 91 11.66 -2.23 -11.82
C CYS A 91 12.59 -1.81 -12.97
N GLU A 92 13.47 -2.72 -13.37
CA GLU A 92 14.42 -2.50 -14.45
C GLU A 92 14.67 -3.81 -15.21
N GLY A 93 14.65 -3.75 -16.55
CA GLY A 93 15.12 -4.83 -17.42
C GLY A 93 14.26 -6.10 -17.46
N GLU A 94 13.12 -6.09 -16.79
CA GLU A 94 12.17 -7.20 -16.77
C GLU A 94 10.72 -6.67 -16.81
N ALA A 95 9.76 -7.58 -17.01
CA ALA A 95 8.35 -7.21 -16.96
C ALA A 95 7.94 -6.80 -15.53
N LEU A 96 7.26 -5.66 -15.41
CA LEU A 96 6.86 -5.12 -14.12
C LEU A 96 5.92 -6.05 -13.34
N ASN A 97 6.26 -6.28 -12.07
CA ASN A 97 5.34 -6.91 -11.12
C ASN A 97 4.29 -5.90 -10.63
N ARG A 98 3.02 -6.25 -10.82
CA ARG A 98 1.86 -5.45 -10.38
C ARG A 98 1.93 -5.04 -8.90
N GLY A 99 2.23 -5.99 -8.01
CA GLY A 99 2.26 -5.75 -6.57
C GLY A 99 3.35 -4.76 -6.15
N LEU A 100 4.53 -4.83 -6.79
CA LEU A 100 5.61 -3.87 -6.55
C LEU A 100 5.20 -2.45 -6.96
N LEU A 101 4.52 -2.29 -8.09
CA LEU A 101 3.99 -1.00 -8.52
C LEU A 101 2.96 -0.46 -7.53
N THR A 102 1.94 -1.28 -7.19
CA THR A 102 0.89 -0.88 -6.25
C THR A 102 1.49 -0.47 -4.91
N GLN A 103 2.42 -1.26 -4.38
CA GLN A 103 3.12 -0.94 -3.14
C GLN A 103 3.85 0.40 -3.23
N ALA A 104 4.68 0.60 -4.24
CA ALA A 104 5.49 1.80 -4.36
C ALA A 104 4.64 3.07 -4.48
N VAL A 105 3.54 3.01 -5.26
CA VAL A 105 2.61 4.13 -5.42
C VAL A 105 1.87 4.42 -4.12
N ILE A 106 1.35 3.40 -3.45
CA ILE A 106 0.61 3.57 -2.19
C ILE A 106 1.52 4.06 -1.07
N ASP A 107 2.74 3.54 -0.96
CA ASP A 107 3.74 4.01 0.01
C ASP A 107 4.08 5.49 -0.19
N ALA A 108 4.17 5.95 -1.45
CA ALA A 108 4.38 7.36 -1.77
C ALA A 108 3.14 8.21 -1.46
N TYR A 109 1.95 7.70 -1.79
CA TYR A 109 0.67 8.37 -1.57
C TYR A 109 0.34 8.55 -0.09
N ALA A 110 0.48 7.49 0.72
CA ALA A 110 0.14 7.50 2.14
C ALA A 110 0.98 8.51 2.95
N LYS A 111 2.17 8.88 2.47
CA LYS A 111 3.00 9.95 3.06
C LYS A 111 2.42 11.35 2.87
N ARG A 112 1.66 11.57 1.79
CA ARG A 112 1.04 12.86 1.42
C ARG A 112 -0.42 12.93 1.87
N ALA A 113 -1.10 11.79 1.87
CA ALA A 113 -2.52 11.66 2.14
C ALA A 113 -2.74 11.10 3.56
N PRO A 114 -3.17 11.88 4.56
CA PRO A 114 -3.61 11.31 5.82
C PRO A 114 -4.90 10.48 5.61
N LEU A 115 -5.02 9.37 6.33
CA LEU A 115 -6.26 8.60 6.37
C LEU A 115 -7.30 9.42 7.14
N LYS A 116 -8.49 9.61 6.56
CA LYS A 116 -9.57 10.41 7.16
C LYS A 116 -10.76 9.53 7.52
N GLY A 117 -11.37 9.78 8.68
CA GLY A 117 -12.53 9.01 9.14
C GLY A 117 -12.13 7.69 9.80
N THR A 118 -13.11 6.80 9.94
CA THR A 118 -12.98 5.56 10.71
C THR A 118 -12.86 4.36 9.77
N HIS A 119 -11.79 3.57 9.94
CA HIS A 119 -11.41 2.49 9.05
C HIS A 119 -11.09 1.21 9.83
N LEU A 120 -11.51 0.07 9.28
CA LEU A 120 -11.11 -1.26 9.73
C LEU A 120 -10.51 -2.03 8.56
N PHE A 121 -9.20 -2.25 8.61
CA PHE A 121 -8.50 -3.14 7.69
C PHE A 121 -8.52 -4.55 8.27
N GLY A 122 -9.05 -5.50 7.50
CA GLY A 122 -9.27 -6.85 7.98
C GLY A 122 -9.28 -7.89 6.87
N LYS A 123 -9.67 -9.11 7.23
CA LYS A 123 -9.90 -10.20 6.27
C LYS A 123 -11.18 -10.93 6.62
N THR A 124 -11.89 -11.41 5.60
CA THR A 124 -13.23 -12.03 5.73
C THR A 124 -13.30 -13.11 6.83
N ASN A 125 -12.32 -14.03 6.88
CA ASN A 125 -12.31 -15.15 7.85
C ASN A 125 -11.41 -14.88 9.07
N CYS A 126 -11.69 -13.82 9.83
CA CYS A 126 -10.93 -13.49 11.04
C CYS A 126 -11.84 -13.20 12.25
N LYS A 127 -11.74 -14.05 13.29
CA LYS A 127 -12.49 -13.89 14.56
C LYS A 127 -12.29 -12.50 15.18
N HIS A 128 -11.05 -11.99 15.18
CA HIS A 128 -10.74 -10.66 15.72
C HIS A 128 -11.34 -9.51 14.88
N CYS A 129 -11.45 -9.66 13.56
CA CYS A 129 -12.09 -8.67 12.70
C CYS A 129 -13.60 -8.62 12.97
N VAL A 130 -14.26 -9.77 13.10
CA VAL A 130 -15.69 -9.85 13.47
C VAL A 130 -15.94 -9.15 14.80
N ARG A 131 -15.08 -9.40 15.80
CA ARG A 131 -15.16 -8.75 17.11
C ARG A 131 -15.00 -7.23 17.02
N GLY A 132 -14.02 -6.73 16.24
CA GLY A 132 -13.85 -5.30 16.00
C GLY A 132 -15.06 -4.64 15.33
N LYS A 133 -15.66 -5.31 14.34
CA LYS A 133 -16.93 -4.85 13.72
C LYS A 133 -18.07 -4.80 14.75
N GLY A 134 -18.13 -5.78 15.65
CA GLY A 134 -19.10 -5.81 16.75
C GLY A 134 -18.96 -4.61 17.69
N TYR A 135 -17.73 -4.20 18.04
CA TYR A 135 -17.52 -3.01 18.87
C TYR A 135 -18.00 -1.73 18.20
N PHE A 136 -17.75 -1.55 16.90
CA PHE A 136 -18.28 -0.41 16.16
C PHE A 136 -19.81 -0.41 16.12
N ALA A 137 -20.44 -1.58 15.90
CA ALA A 137 -21.89 -1.70 15.90
C ALA A 137 -22.52 -1.36 17.26
N GLN A 138 -21.92 -1.84 18.36
CA GLN A 138 -22.38 -1.52 19.72
C GLN A 138 -22.22 -0.03 20.07
N ALA A 139 -21.14 0.60 19.61
CA ALA A 139 -20.89 2.02 19.82
C ALA A 139 -21.67 2.92 18.85
N GLY A 140 -22.39 2.37 17.86
CA GLY A 140 -23.10 3.15 16.85
C GLY A 140 -22.18 3.94 15.90
N ILE A 141 -20.91 3.53 15.77
CA ILE A 141 -19.91 4.20 14.95
C ILE A 141 -19.89 3.58 13.55
N GLN A 142 -20.06 4.42 12.52
CA GLN A 142 -19.88 3.99 11.13
C GLN A 142 -18.39 3.90 10.79
N PHE A 143 -18.03 2.90 9.97
CA PHE A 143 -16.66 2.68 9.54
C PHE A 143 -16.59 2.12 8.12
N ALA A 144 -15.50 2.41 7.43
CA ALA A 144 -15.15 1.78 6.17
C ALA A 144 -14.38 0.47 6.42
N TYR A 145 -14.87 -0.64 5.86
CA TYR A 145 -14.18 -1.93 5.92
C TYR A 145 -13.35 -2.16 4.66
N HIS A 146 -12.09 -2.57 4.84
CA HIS A 146 -11.15 -2.85 3.75
C HIS A 146 -10.65 -4.29 3.87
N ASP A 147 -10.87 -5.14 2.85
CA ASP A 147 -10.40 -6.53 2.88
C ASP A 147 -8.99 -6.66 2.28
N VAL A 148 -7.98 -6.78 3.13
CA VAL A 148 -6.56 -6.78 2.73
C VAL A 148 -6.15 -8.04 1.95
N VAL A 149 -7.01 -9.05 1.83
CA VAL A 149 -6.74 -10.25 1.02
C VAL A 149 -7.31 -10.08 -0.39
N ARG A 150 -8.45 -9.43 -0.53
CA ARG A 150 -9.12 -9.23 -1.83
C ARG A 150 -8.65 -7.97 -2.54
N GLU A 151 -8.25 -6.95 -1.78
CA GLU A 151 -7.92 -5.63 -2.29
C GLU A 151 -6.43 -5.34 -2.05
N PRO A 152 -5.56 -5.51 -3.06
CA PRO A 152 -4.11 -5.28 -2.90
C PRO A 152 -3.78 -3.87 -2.39
N ALA A 153 -4.51 -2.86 -2.86
CA ALA A 153 -4.30 -1.49 -2.39
C ALA A 153 -4.61 -1.33 -0.89
N ALA A 154 -5.64 -2.00 -0.37
CA ALA A 154 -5.94 -1.97 1.07
C ALA A 154 -4.83 -2.58 1.92
N LEU A 155 -4.21 -3.67 1.43
CA LEU A 155 -3.05 -4.28 2.09
C LEU A 155 -1.89 -3.29 2.18
N TYR A 156 -1.49 -2.73 1.05
CA TYR A 156 -0.35 -1.80 1.02
C TYR A 156 -0.65 -0.51 1.78
N GLU A 157 -1.89 0.00 1.71
CA GLU A 157 -2.33 1.18 2.47
C GLU A 157 -2.19 0.95 3.98
N MET A 158 -2.64 -0.21 4.46
CA MET A 158 -2.48 -0.61 5.85
C MET A 158 -1.00 -0.70 6.24
N LEU A 159 -0.17 -1.37 5.42
CA LEU A 159 1.25 -1.55 5.72
C LEU A 159 2.01 -0.22 5.72
N ALA A 160 1.78 0.63 4.73
CA ALA A 160 2.39 1.95 4.56
C ALA A 160 2.18 2.84 5.79
N ARG A 161 0.99 2.72 6.42
CA ARG A 161 0.60 3.53 7.58
C ARG A 161 1.01 2.92 8.91
N VAL A 162 1.01 1.59 9.03
CA VAL A 162 1.29 0.91 10.32
C VAL A 162 2.78 0.68 10.52
N LYS A 163 3.53 0.29 9.48
CA LYS A 163 4.97 -0.01 9.60
C LYS A 163 5.79 1.15 10.19
N PRO A 164 5.53 2.42 9.86
CA PRO A 164 6.20 3.55 10.52
C PRO A 164 5.92 3.66 12.02
N LEU A 165 4.76 3.19 12.49
CA LEU A 165 4.33 3.27 13.90
C LEU A 165 4.88 2.14 14.76
N VAL A 166 4.90 0.91 14.22
CA VAL A 166 5.28 -0.31 14.98
C VAL A 166 6.68 -0.83 14.65
N GLY A 167 7.33 -0.26 13.64
CA GLY A 167 8.66 -0.64 13.16
C GLY A 167 8.63 -1.59 11.95
N PRO A 168 9.65 -1.50 11.07
CA PRO A 168 9.67 -2.20 9.78
C PRO A 168 9.67 -3.72 9.91
N LYS A 169 10.34 -4.26 10.93
CA LYS A 169 10.50 -5.71 11.15
C LYS A 169 9.35 -6.33 11.94
N THR A 170 8.47 -5.53 12.52
CA THR A 170 7.36 -6.02 13.35
C THR A 170 6.30 -6.68 12.46
N PRO A 171 5.92 -7.94 12.72
CA PRO A 171 4.83 -8.58 12.00
C PRO A 171 3.53 -7.82 12.20
N ILE A 172 2.78 -7.59 11.12
CA ILE A 172 1.48 -6.92 11.17
C ILE A 172 0.39 -7.98 11.06
N THR A 173 -0.55 -7.95 12.00
CA THR A 173 -1.74 -8.82 12.02
C THR A 173 -2.99 -8.00 11.75
N VAL A 174 -4.13 -8.65 11.52
CA VAL A 174 -5.43 -7.97 11.35
C VAL A 174 -6.35 -8.28 12.55
N PRO A 175 -7.28 -7.37 12.92
CA PRO A 175 -7.56 -6.08 12.27
C PRO A 175 -6.56 -4.98 12.62
N GLN A 176 -6.47 -3.97 11.75
CA GLN A 176 -5.79 -2.69 12.01
C GLN A 176 -6.82 -1.56 11.88
N ILE A 177 -6.94 -0.73 12.91
CA ILE A 177 -8.11 0.13 13.12
C ILE A 177 -7.68 1.58 13.31
N TRP A 178 -8.41 2.47 12.65
CA TRP A 178 -8.34 3.92 12.82
C TRP A 178 -9.71 4.47 13.17
N ILE A 179 -9.76 5.47 14.04
CA ILE A 179 -10.95 6.28 14.36
C ILE A 179 -10.61 7.73 14.07
N ASP A 180 -11.38 8.38 13.21
CA ASP A 180 -11.19 9.78 12.81
C ASP A 180 -9.73 10.11 12.45
N GLY A 181 -9.11 9.23 11.66
CA GLY A 181 -7.71 9.35 11.22
C GLY A 181 -6.65 8.99 12.27
N HIS A 182 -7.03 8.72 13.52
CA HIS A 182 -6.10 8.31 14.58
C HIS A 182 -5.98 6.80 14.65
N TYR A 183 -4.74 6.31 14.66
CA TYR A 183 -4.46 4.89 14.77
C TYR A 183 -4.77 4.37 16.18
N VAL A 184 -5.60 3.32 16.26
CA VAL A 184 -6.02 2.69 17.52
C VAL A 184 -5.27 1.38 17.77
N GLY A 185 -5.02 0.60 16.72
CA GLY A 185 -4.39 -0.72 16.80
C GLY A 185 -5.35 -1.85 16.42
N GLY A 186 -5.33 -2.95 17.19
CA GLY A 186 -6.16 -4.12 16.96
C GLY A 186 -7.50 -4.08 17.70
N ALA A 187 -8.23 -5.20 17.64
CA ALA A 187 -9.55 -5.31 18.27
C ALA A 187 -9.50 -5.15 19.80
N ASP A 188 -8.45 -5.63 20.48
CA ASP A 188 -8.32 -5.47 21.94
C ASP A 188 -8.12 -3.99 22.32
N GLN A 189 -7.30 -3.26 21.56
CA GLN A 189 -7.09 -1.83 21.75
C GLN A 189 -8.37 -1.04 21.47
N LEU A 190 -9.13 -1.42 20.45
CA LEU A 190 -10.42 -0.81 20.14
C LEU A 190 -11.41 -0.97 21.30
N GLY A 191 -11.59 -2.18 21.84
CA GLY A 191 -12.53 -2.38 22.94
C GLY A 191 -12.13 -1.60 24.20
N LYS A 192 -10.82 -1.52 24.50
CA LYS A 192 -10.32 -0.64 25.57
C LYS A 192 -10.62 0.84 25.32
N ALA A 193 -10.39 1.31 24.09
CA ALA A 193 -10.66 2.70 23.70
C ALA A 193 -12.15 3.07 23.79
N LEU A 194 -13.04 2.12 23.49
CA LEU A 194 -14.49 2.30 23.56
C LEU A 194 -15.10 1.98 24.94
N GLY A 195 -14.28 1.61 25.92
CA GLY A 195 -14.76 1.26 27.27
C GLY A 195 -15.58 -0.03 27.35
N VAL A 196 -15.47 -0.91 26.35
CA VAL A 196 -16.13 -2.22 26.32
C VAL A 196 -15.24 -3.23 27.05
N SER A 197 -15.72 -3.81 28.15
CA SER A 197 -14.97 -4.86 28.85
C SER A 197 -14.95 -6.15 28.01
N ILE A 198 -13.79 -6.79 27.93
CA ILE A 198 -13.57 -7.98 27.10
C ILE A 198 -13.12 -9.13 28.01
N GLU A 199 -13.77 -10.29 27.91
CA GLU A 199 -13.20 -11.53 28.45
C GLU A 199 -11.99 -11.99 27.59
N PRO A 200 -10.83 -12.29 28.18
CA PRO A 200 -9.63 -12.69 27.43
C PRO A 200 -9.88 -13.90 26.53
N ASN A 201 -9.45 -13.84 25.27
CA ASN A 201 -9.55 -14.97 24.35
C ASN A 201 -8.58 -16.10 24.80
N PRO A 202 -9.08 -17.29 25.17
CA PRO A 202 -8.23 -18.39 25.63
C PRO A 202 -7.36 -19.00 24.52
N GLU A 203 -7.71 -18.80 23.24
CA GLU A 203 -6.93 -19.32 22.10
C GLU A 203 -5.70 -18.45 21.74
N ARG A 204 -5.44 -17.35 22.46
CA ARG A 204 -4.20 -16.57 22.25
C ARG A 204 -3.02 -17.44 22.68
N GLY A 205 -2.26 -17.94 21.71
CA GLY A 205 -1.05 -18.72 21.97
C GLY A 205 -0.20 -18.04 23.03
N GLN A 206 0.05 -18.75 24.14
CA GLN A 206 0.90 -18.28 25.22
C GLN A 206 2.26 -17.91 24.63
N ASN A 207 2.74 -16.71 24.93
CA ASN A 207 4.15 -16.40 24.74
C ASN A 207 4.84 -16.33 26.10
N SER A 208 6.17 -16.22 26.08
CA SER A 208 7.01 -16.16 27.27
C SER A 208 6.75 -14.96 28.20
N MET A 209 5.81 -14.07 27.86
CA MET A 209 5.40 -12.92 28.67
C MET A 209 3.94 -13.01 29.14
N THR A 210 3.33 -14.20 29.11
CA THR A 210 1.98 -14.40 29.67
C THR A 210 2.10 -14.67 31.17
N ASP A 211 1.54 -13.78 32.01
CA ASP A 211 1.72 -13.81 33.48
C ASP A 211 1.21 -15.08 34.18
N LYS A 212 0.34 -15.87 33.53
CA LYS A 212 -0.10 -17.19 34.03
C LYS A 212 -0.35 -18.17 32.88
N PRO A 213 0.13 -19.42 32.98
CA PRO A 213 -0.30 -20.49 32.09
C PRO A 213 -1.79 -20.77 32.34
N MET A 214 -2.56 -20.95 31.26
CA MET A 214 -3.95 -21.43 31.37
C MET A 214 -3.95 -22.80 32.04
N ALA A 215 -4.81 -22.96 33.06
CA ALA A 215 -5.07 -24.25 33.68
C ALA A 215 -5.60 -25.21 32.61
N VAL A 216 -4.91 -26.34 32.45
CA VAL A 216 -5.34 -27.44 31.59
C VAL A 216 -6.61 -28.02 32.22
N VAL A 217 -7.76 -27.76 31.59
CA VAL A 217 -9.00 -28.46 31.92
C VAL A 217 -8.83 -29.89 31.41
N LYS A 218 -8.75 -30.84 32.34
CA LYS A 218 -8.77 -32.28 32.06
C LYS A 218 -10.15 -32.73 31.63
#